data_AF-A0A524DZN2-F1
#
_entry.id   AF-A0A524DZN2-F1
#
_cell.length_a   1.000
_cell.length_b   1.000
_cell.length_c   1.000
_cell.angle_alpha   90.00
_cell.angle_beta   90.00
_cell.angle_gamma   90.00
#
_symmetry.space_group_name_H-M   'P 1'
#
loop_
_entity.id
_entity.type
_entity.pdbx_description
1 polymer ?
#
loop_
_entity_poly.entity_id
_entity_poly.type
_entity_poly.pdbx_seq_one_letter_code
_entity_poly.pdbx_strand_id
1 'polypeptide(L)'
;MEELNRGNAKLFWMEFFQNKKFQPGRALYDSKVSYIESDYYEDGPGSLDYDYERKQLLTYCLLGAPEVDIYTDIPKNATNPFTRPIFEGELLSFVVRDNNSNPISWPRVHLNTPDGKYRTLYGDIQGKVDFRLPVQENENYSVVITGHNLKPSYFNFTTLADDLDPKFDDENYTPKLATVSDNICFEADVHDSQSGMQSVYLLQSNSIDFEDYEFHEMIHRFEYDDDIFMCTLHKLDPGEYYFLLVGRDWANNRKTLEDEMVKISISTPIAYYLLIVSSVLIVFFVGVTFIKHHQGYRKYLKILKRE
;
A
#
# COMPACT_ATOMS: atom_id res chain seq x y z
N MET A 1 -33.53 -29.50 27.65
CA MET A 1 -33.24 -29.81 26.23
C MET A 1 -34.04 -28.91 25.30
N GLU A 2 -35.35 -28.74 25.51
CA GLU A 2 -36.19 -27.82 24.73
C GLU A 2 -35.75 -26.35 24.84
N GLU A 3 -35.34 -25.90 26.02
CA GLU A 3 -34.81 -24.54 26.24
C GLU A 3 -33.52 -24.25 25.47
N LEU A 4 -32.62 -25.24 25.37
CA LEU A 4 -31.38 -25.14 24.59
C LEU A 4 -31.67 -25.08 23.07
N ASN A 5 -32.63 -25.87 22.59
CA ASN A 5 -33.09 -25.81 21.19
C ASN A 5 -33.70 -24.44 20.86
N ARG A 6 -34.53 -23.90 21.76
CA ARG A 6 -35.14 -22.57 21.61
C ARG A 6 -34.09 -21.46 21.67
N GLY A 7 -33.08 -21.59 22.52
CA GLY A 7 -31.94 -20.68 22.60
C GLY A 7 -31.19 -20.59 21.27
N ASN A 8 -30.78 -21.74 20.71
CA ASN A 8 -30.05 -21.76 19.44
C ASN A 8 -30.89 -21.22 18.27
N ALA A 9 -32.19 -21.58 18.20
CA ALA A 9 -33.08 -21.02 17.18
C ALA A 9 -33.28 -19.51 17.34
N LYS A 10 -33.39 -19.00 18.58
CA LYS A 10 -33.48 -17.56 18.84
C LYS A 10 -32.23 -16.82 18.37
N LEU A 11 -31.04 -17.37 18.65
CA LEU A 11 -29.77 -16.79 18.23
C LEU A 11 -29.61 -16.79 16.71
N PHE A 12 -30.04 -17.84 16.02
CA PHE A 12 -30.10 -17.85 14.56
C PHE A 12 -30.94 -16.70 14.00
N TRP A 13 -32.15 -16.52 14.51
CA TRP A 13 -33.03 -15.43 14.05
C TRP A 13 -32.52 -14.05 14.44
N MET A 14 -31.82 -13.94 15.58
CA MET A 14 -31.12 -12.73 15.99
C MET A 14 -30.02 -12.37 15.00
N GLU A 15 -29.14 -13.32 14.66
CA GLU A 15 -28.08 -13.10 13.67
C GLU A 15 -28.66 -12.73 12.30
N PHE A 16 -29.70 -13.44 11.87
CA PHE A 16 -30.32 -13.24 10.57
C PHE A 16 -31.03 -11.88 10.45
N PHE A 17 -31.94 -11.53 11.38
CA PHE A 17 -32.78 -10.33 11.28
C PHE A 17 -32.21 -9.10 11.97
N GLN A 18 -31.55 -9.25 13.13
CA GLN A 18 -31.03 -8.11 13.90
C GLN A 18 -29.61 -7.75 13.46
N ASN A 19 -28.73 -8.74 13.33
CA ASN A 19 -27.35 -8.54 12.88
C ASN A 19 -27.21 -8.60 11.35
N LYS A 20 -28.34 -8.71 10.64
CA LYS A 20 -28.45 -8.58 9.18
C LYS A 20 -27.58 -9.59 8.41
N LYS A 21 -27.42 -10.80 8.95
CA LYS A 21 -26.71 -11.92 8.29
C LYS A 21 -27.68 -12.66 7.37
N PHE A 22 -27.96 -12.10 6.20
CA PHE A 22 -29.02 -12.63 5.32
C PHE A 22 -28.64 -13.89 4.53
N GLN A 23 -27.40 -14.36 4.66
CA GLN A 23 -26.95 -15.64 4.14
C GLN A 23 -27.15 -16.73 5.20
N PRO A 24 -27.99 -17.77 4.96
CA PRO A 24 -28.31 -18.77 5.96
C PRO A 24 -27.10 -19.52 6.51
N GLY A 25 -26.07 -19.76 5.68
CA GLY A 25 -24.83 -20.41 6.12
C GLY A 25 -24.05 -19.54 7.09
N ARG A 26 -23.95 -18.23 6.80
CA ARG A 26 -23.30 -17.26 7.68
C ARG A 26 -24.07 -17.07 8.97
N ALA A 27 -25.40 -16.90 8.89
CA ALA A 27 -26.26 -16.81 10.06
C ALA A 27 -26.16 -18.04 10.96
N LEU A 28 -26.09 -19.25 10.38
CA LEU A 28 -25.95 -20.49 11.13
C LEU A 28 -24.56 -20.62 11.78
N TYR A 29 -23.50 -20.18 11.10
CA TYR A 29 -22.17 -20.17 11.68
C TYR A 29 -22.09 -19.16 12.84
N ASP A 30 -22.48 -17.91 12.60
CA ASP A 30 -22.44 -16.84 13.59
C ASP A 30 -23.33 -17.20 14.80
N SER A 31 -24.50 -17.82 14.59
CA SER A 31 -25.38 -18.22 15.69
C SER A 31 -24.79 -19.31 16.57
N LYS A 32 -23.94 -20.17 16.01
CA LYS A 32 -23.20 -21.19 16.77
C LYS A 32 -22.12 -20.56 17.64
N VAL A 33 -21.45 -19.52 17.13
CA VAL A 33 -20.51 -18.72 17.92
C VAL A 33 -21.25 -18.03 19.06
N SER A 34 -22.33 -17.30 18.76
CA SER A 34 -23.15 -16.64 19.77
C SER A 34 -23.74 -17.60 20.80
N TYR A 35 -24.01 -18.86 20.42
CA TYR A 35 -24.51 -19.87 21.35
C TYR A 35 -23.44 -20.26 22.37
N ILE A 36 -22.19 -20.48 21.93
CA ILE A 36 -21.06 -20.80 22.81
C ILE A 36 -20.78 -19.64 23.79
N GLU A 37 -20.93 -18.40 23.32
CA GLU A 37 -20.69 -17.18 24.11
C GLU A 37 -21.89 -16.72 24.95
N SER A 38 -23.00 -17.47 24.96
CA SER A 38 -24.22 -17.07 25.67
C SER A 38 -24.30 -17.64 27.07
N ASP A 39 -25.06 -16.97 27.96
CA ASP A 39 -25.40 -17.46 29.29
C ASP A 39 -26.05 -18.87 29.26
N TYR A 40 -26.69 -19.26 28.15
CA TYR A 40 -27.24 -20.61 27.96
C TYR A 40 -26.16 -21.70 27.96
N TYR A 41 -24.93 -21.33 27.62
CA TYR A 41 -23.78 -22.21 27.51
C TYR A 41 -22.78 -21.98 28.66
N GLU A 42 -22.49 -20.73 29.02
CA GLU A 42 -21.53 -20.38 30.08
C GLU A 42 -22.09 -20.62 31.50
N ASP A 43 -23.35 -20.26 31.76
CA ASP A 43 -24.01 -20.44 33.07
C ASP A 43 -24.98 -21.64 33.09
N GLY A 44 -25.17 -22.28 31.94
CA GLY A 44 -26.05 -23.43 31.75
C GLY A 44 -25.35 -24.79 31.87
N PRO A 45 -26.04 -25.91 31.58
CA PRO A 45 -25.45 -27.25 31.57
C PRO A 45 -24.63 -27.53 30.30
N GLY A 46 -24.04 -26.51 29.66
CA GLY A 46 -23.32 -26.66 28.40
C GLY A 46 -21.84 -27.00 28.62
N SER A 47 -21.35 -28.09 28.03
CA SER A 47 -19.92 -28.37 27.94
C SER A 47 -19.50 -28.80 26.54
N LEU A 48 -18.25 -28.50 26.17
CA LEU A 48 -17.59 -29.05 24.98
C LEU A 48 -17.03 -30.45 25.26
N ASP A 49 -16.93 -30.86 26.52
CA ASP A 49 -16.33 -32.13 26.91
C ASP A 49 -17.28 -33.30 26.62
N TYR A 50 -18.57 -33.12 26.86
CA TYR A 50 -19.57 -34.17 26.73
C TYR A 50 -20.26 -34.18 25.36
N ASP A 51 -20.25 -35.35 24.69
CA ASP A 51 -20.85 -35.53 23.36
C ASP A 51 -22.33 -35.14 23.29
N TYR A 52 -23.11 -35.42 24.35
CA TYR A 52 -24.54 -35.13 24.36
C TYR A 52 -24.86 -33.63 24.50
N GLU A 53 -23.94 -32.82 25.01
CA GLU A 53 -24.04 -31.36 25.09
C GLU A 53 -23.53 -30.71 23.79
N ARG A 54 -22.46 -31.25 23.19
CA ARG A 54 -21.99 -30.87 21.83
C ARG A 54 -23.02 -31.11 20.73
N LYS A 55 -23.96 -32.05 20.92
CA LYS A 55 -25.05 -32.28 19.96
C LYS A 55 -25.75 -30.99 19.58
N GLN A 56 -25.96 -30.03 20.48
CA GLN A 56 -26.69 -28.81 20.12
C GLN A 56 -25.96 -27.89 19.15
N LEU A 57 -24.63 -27.93 19.14
CA LEU A 57 -23.80 -27.20 18.17
C LEU A 57 -23.75 -27.91 16.81
N LEU A 58 -23.74 -29.24 16.84
CA LEU A 58 -23.50 -30.09 15.66
C LEU A 58 -24.79 -30.58 14.98
N THR A 59 -25.94 -30.52 15.65
CA THR A 59 -27.22 -31.05 15.13
C THR A 59 -27.84 -30.14 14.08
N TYR A 60 -27.62 -28.83 14.15
CA TYR A 60 -28.15 -27.89 13.17
C TYR A 60 -27.26 -27.87 11.93
N CYS A 61 -27.80 -28.44 10.86
CA CYS A 61 -27.22 -28.47 9.53
C CYS A 61 -28.11 -27.68 8.58
N LEU A 62 -27.50 -26.89 7.71
CA LEU A 62 -28.21 -26.25 6.61
C LEU A 62 -28.33 -27.23 5.45
N LEU A 63 -29.55 -27.39 4.92
CA LEU A 63 -29.80 -28.11 3.66
C LEU A 63 -30.12 -27.08 2.57
N GLY A 64 -29.31 -27.03 1.52
CA GLY A 64 -29.43 -26.05 0.43
C GLY A 64 -28.17 -25.21 0.27
N ALA A 65 -28.28 -24.12 -0.48
CA ALA A 65 -27.15 -23.23 -0.76
C ALA A 65 -26.89 -22.26 0.41
N PRO A 66 -25.74 -22.34 1.11
CA PRO A 66 -25.45 -21.52 2.28
C PRO A 66 -25.20 -20.04 1.98
N GLU A 67 -24.82 -19.73 0.74
CA GLU A 67 -24.30 -18.43 0.32
C GLU A 67 -25.37 -17.52 -0.29
N VAL A 68 -26.58 -18.03 -0.50
CA VAL A 68 -27.69 -17.29 -1.12
C VAL A 68 -28.21 -16.24 -0.15
N ASP A 69 -28.30 -14.99 -0.61
CA ASP A 69 -29.00 -13.94 0.14
C ASP A 69 -30.50 -14.20 0.10
N ILE A 70 -31.11 -14.33 1.26
CA ILE A 70 -32.55 -14.42 1.39
C ILE A 70 -33.16 -13.04 1.27
N TYR A 71 -34.23 -12.90 0.49
CA TYR A 71 -35.00 -11.66 0.44
C TYR A 71 -35.86 -11.50 1.68
N THR A 72 -35.72 -10.35 2.34
CA THR A 72 -36.55 -9.94 3.49
C THR A 72 -37.51 -8.79 3.13
N ASP A 73 -37.31 -8.17 1.96
CA ASP A 73 -38.13 -7.10 1.41
C ASP A 73 -38.27 -7.27 -0.12
N ILE A 74 -39.05 -6.40 -0.76
CA ILE A 74 -39.22 -6.37 -2.22
C ILE A 74 -37.87 -6.06 -2.88
N PRO A 75 -37.31 -6.98 -3.70
CA PRO A 75 -35.97 -6.79 -4.24
C PRO A 75 -35.96 -5.71 -5.33
N LYS A 76 -34.90 -4.89 -5.30
CA LYS A 76 -34.70 -3.75 -6.21
C LYS A 76 -33.69 -4.09 -7.31
N ASN A 77 -33.59 -3.25 -8.34
CA ASN A 77 -32.53 -3.33 -9.34
C ASN A 77 -31.41 -2.34 -8.99
N ALA A 78 -30.17 -2.69 -9.34
CA ALA A 78 -29.08 -1.73 -9.33
C ALA A 78 -29.10 -0.90 -10.62
N THR A 79 -28.65 0.35 -10.54
CA THR A 79 -28.35 1.20 -11.70
C THR A 79 -26.96 0.90 -12.24
N ASN A 80 -26.73 1.10 -13.54
CA ASN A 80 -25.40 0.92 -14.14
C ASN A 80 -24.40 1.95 -13.56
N PRO A 81 -23.34 1.54 -12.85
CA PRO A 81 -22.32 2.45 -12.37
C PRO A 81 -21.26 2.78 -13.45
N PHE A 82 -21.20 2.00 -14.54
CA PHE A 82 -20.18 2.12 -15.60
C PHE A 82 -20.70 3.02 -16.73
N THR A 83 -20.80 4.32 -16.45
CA THR A 83 -21.37 5.30 -17.40
C THR A 83 -20.33 6.11 -18.17
N ARG A 84 -19.07 6.06 -17.74
CA ARG A 84 -17.95 6.75 -18.36
C ARG A 84 -17.01 5.76 -19.05
N PRO A 85 -16.14 6.23 -19.95
CA PRO A 85 -14.99 5.45 -20.39
C PRO A 85 -14.16 4.97 -19.19
N ILE A 86 -13.67 3.74 -19.28
CA ILE A 86 -12.86 3.08 -18.25
C ILE A 86 -11.56 2.67 -18.92
N PHE A 87 -10.44 3.03 -18.32
CA PHE A 87 -9.11 2.73 -18.84
C PHE A 87 -8.55 1.47 -18.20
N GLU A 88 -7.62 0.81 -18.89
CA GLU A 88 -6.85 -0.27 -18.29
C GLU A 88 -6.02 0.23 -17.10
N GLY A 89 -5.76 -0.61 -16.11
CA GLY A 89 -4.98 -0.20 -14.93
C GLY A 89 -5.68 0.80 -13.98
N GLU A 90 -6.81 1.37 -14.36
CA GLU A 90 -7.53 2.40 -13.60
C GLU A 90 -8.08 1.88 -12.25
N LEU A 91 -8.02 2.72 -11.21
CA LEU A 91 -8.71 2.52 -9.94
C LEU A 91 -10.18 2.95 -10.05
N LEU A 92 -11.07 1.97 -10.21
CA LEU A 92 -12.50 2.22 -10.23
C LEU A 92 -13.05 2.38 -8.82
N SER A 93 -13.62 3.56 -8.55
CA SER A 93 -14.38 3.87 -7.34
C SER A 93 -15.80 4.30 -7.68
N PHE A 94 -16.79 3.53 -7.26
CA PHE A 94 -18.20 3.88 -7.47
C PHE A 94 -19.10 3.40 -6.33
N VAL A 95 -20.31 3.97 -6.28
CA VAL A 95 -21.35 3.58 -5.32
C VAL A 95 -22.45 2.85 -6.07
N VAL A 96 -22.74 1.62 -5.67
CA VAL A 96 -23.87 0.85 -6.20
C VAL A 96 -25.18 1.44 -5.66
N ARG A 97 -26.05 1.87 -6.57
CA ARG A 97 -27.32 2.55 -6.23
C ARG A 97 -28.53 1.83 -6.80
N ASP A 98 -29.68 2.00 -6.15
CA ASP A 98 -30.97 1.57 -6.67
C ASP A 98 -31.54 2.60 -7.68
N ASN A 99 -32.66 2.26 -8.32
CA ASN A 99 -33.33 3.15 -9.28
C ASN A 99 -33.75 4.52 -8.70
N ASN A 100 -33.82 4.65 -7.37
CA ASN A 100 -34.14 5.89 -6.66
C ASN A 100 -32.88 6.60 -6.15
N SER A 101 -31.70 6.20 -6.63
CA SER A 101 -30.39 6.73 -6.25
C SER A 101 -29.97 6.47 -4.79
N ASN A 102 -30.65 5.57 -4.07
CA ASN A 102 -30.23 5.18 -2.72
C ASN A 102 -29.06 4.18 -2.80
N PRO A 103 -28.04 4.31 -1.93
CA PRO A 103 -26.96 3.34 -1.86
C PRO A 103 -27.48 1.96 -1.43
N ILE A 104 -26.95 0.92 -2.06
CA ILE A 104 -27.22 -0.47 -1.67
C ILE A 104 -26.07 -0.93 -0.77
N SER A 105 -26.37 -1.32 0.46
CA SER A 105 -25.35 -1.79 1.41
C SER A 105 -24.80 -3.17 1.05
N TRP A 106 -23.50 -3.36 1.25
CA TRP A 106 -22.77 -4.61 1.06
C TRP A 106 -23.01 -5.29 -0.30
N PRO A 107 -22.98 -4.55 -1.42
CA PRO A 107 -23.18 -5.13 -2.74
C PRO A 107 -22.00 -6.03 -3.10
N ARG A 108 -22.25 -7.01 -3.94
CA ARG A 108 -21.23 -7.87 -4.52
C ARG A 108 -21.19 -7.62 -6.02
N VAL A 109 -20.02 -7.25 -6.53
CA VAL A 109 -19.79 -6.99 -7.95
C VAL A 109 -18.93 -8.13 -8.49
N HIS A 110 -19.51 -8.93 -9.36
CA HIS A 110 -18.84 -10.04 -10.01
C HIS A 110 -18.40 -9.60 -11.40
N LEU A 111 -17.10 -9.64 -11.65
CA LEU A 111 -16.50 -9.36 -12.95
C LEU A 111 -16.14 -10.68 -13.61
N ASN A 112 -16.53 -10.84 -14.87
CA ASN A 112 -16.17 -11.99 -15.69
C ASN A 112 -15.75 -11.53 -17.09
N THR A 113 -14.70 -12.11 -17.61
CA THR A 113 -14.22 -11.89 -18.98
C THR A 113 -14.50 -13.12 -19.86
N PRO A 114 -14.56 -12.98 -21.20
CA PRO A 114 -14.81 -14.10 -22.11
C PRO A 114 -13.77 -15.23 -22.03
N ASP A 115 -12.54 -14.91 -21.63
CA ASP A 115 -11.45 -15.86 -21.43
C ASP A 115 -11.51 -16.58 -20.06
N GLY A 116 -12.51 -16.27 -19.23
CA GLY A 116 -12.81 -16.96 -17.98
C GLY A 116 -12.12 -16.38 -16.74
N LYS A 117 -11.52 -15.18 -16.81
CA LYS A 117 -11.06 -14.50 -15.59
C LYS A 117 -12.27 -14.06 -14.78
N TYR A 118 -12.24 -14.35 -13.49
CA TYR A 118 -13.35 -14.04 -12.59
C TYR A 118 -12.85 -13.37 -11.31
N ARG A 119 -13.50 -12.29 -10.91
CA ARG A 119 -13.23 -11.59 -9.64
C ARG A 119 -14.53 -11.18 -8.99
N THR A 120 -14.63 -11.39 -7.68
CA THR A 120 -15.73 -10.85 -6.87
C THR A 120 -15.20 -9.72 -6.00
N LEU A 121 -15.89 -8.59 -6.03
CA LEU A 121 -15.60 -7.40 -5.27
C LEU A 121 -16.73 -7.19 -4.27
N TYR A 122 -16.38 -6.73 -3.08
CA TYR A 122 -17.32 -6.51 -1.99
C TYR A 122 -17.38 -5.03 -1.69
N GLY A 123 -18.57 -4.45 -1.78
CA GLY A 123 -18.78 -3.08 -1.35
C GLY A 123 -19.01 -2.97 0.15
N ASP A 124 -18.88 -1.76 0.66
CA ASP A 124 -19.08 -1.44 2.06
C ASP A 124 -20.57 -1.20 2.42
N ILE A 125 -20.82 -0.77 3.66
CA ILE A 125 -22.17 -0.42 4.13
C ILE A 125 -22.84 0.72 3.35
N GLN A 126 -22.05 1.62 2.75
CA GLN A 126 -22.51 2.72 1.92
C GLN A 126 -22.65 2.32 0.45
N GLY A 127 -22.35 1.07 0.10
CA GLY A 127 -22.38 0.56 -1.26
C GLY A 127 -21.19 0.99 -2.11
N LYS A 128 -20.14 1.55 -1.49
CA LYS A 128 -18.91 1.93 -2.18
C LYS A 128 -18.12 0.68 -2.53
N VAL A 129 -17.66 0.59 -3.77
CA VAL A 129 -16.80 -0.48 -4.29
C VAL A 129 -15.58 0.18 -4.91
N ASP A 130 -14.40 -0.20 -4.43
CA ASP A 130 -13.12 0.28 -4.92
C ASP A 130 -12.30 -0.91 -5.41
N PHE A 131 -11.78 -0.84 -6.63
CA PHE A 131 -10.83 -1.84 -7.15
C PHE A 131 -10.08 -1.32 -8.35
N ARG A 132 -8.84 -1.78 -8.50
CA ARG A 132 -8.03 -1.51 -9.68
C ARG A 132 -8.15 -2.63 -10.71
N LEU A 133 -8.26 -2.24 -11.98
CA LEU A 133 -8.31 -3.14 -13.12
C LEU A 133 -6.90 -3.64 -13.50
N PRO A 134 -6.77 -4.86 -14.06
CA PRO A 134 -5.55 -5.27 -14.73
C PRO A 134 -5.22 -4.39 -15.95
N VAL A 135 -3.95 -4.38 -16.34
CA VAL A 135 -3.44 -3.68 -17.54
C VAL A 135 -3.73 -4.53 -18.77
N GLN A 136 -4.96 -4.42 -19.28
CA GLN A 136 -5.45 -5.11 -20.46
C GLN A 136 -6.38 -4.19 -21.25
N GLU A 137 -5.86 -3.59 -22.32
CA GLU A 137 -6.64 -2.84 -23.30
C GLU A 137 -7.70 -3.72 -23.99
N ASN A 138 -8.84 -3.13 -24.33
CA ASN A 138 -9.93 -3.76 -25.09
C ASN A 138 -10.51 -5.04 -24.46
N GLU A 139 -10.34 -5.22 -23.14
CA GLU A 139 -10.89 -6.34 -22.38
C GLU A 139 -12.37 -6.09 -22.09
N ASN A 140 -13.21 -7.08 -22.39
CA ASN A 140 -14.65 -6.98 -22.23
C ASN A 140 -15.08 -7.58 -20.90
N TYR A 141 -15.56 -6.76 -19.98
CA TYR A 141 -16.07 -7.21 -18.70
C TYR A 141 -17.58 -7.38 -18.74
N SER A 142 -18.05 -8.58 -18.43
CA SER A 142 -19.43 -8.86 -18.04
C SER A 142 -19.54 -8.73 -16.53
N VAL A 143 -20.43 -7.84 -16.08
CA VAL A 143 -20.59 -7.52 -14.66
C VAL A 143 -21.94 -7.99 -14.16
N VAL A 144 -21.95 -8.69 -13.04
CA VAL A 144 -23.17 -9.04 -12.32
C VAL A 144 -23.11 -8.42 -10.94
N ILE A 145 -24.08 -7.57 -10.61
CA ILE A 145 -24.23 -7.00 -9.27
C ILE A 145 -25.29 -7.79 -8.52
N THR A 146 -24.92 -8.35 -7.36
CA THR A 146 -25.79 -9.11 -6.45
C THR A 146 -25.72 -8.54 -5.04
N GLY A 147 -26.67 -8.92 -4.19
CA GLY A 147 -26.71 -8.48 -2.80
C GLY A 147 -28.07 -8.75 -2.16
N HIS A 148 -28.16 -8.44 -0.86
CA HIS A 148 -29.39 -8.60 -0.12
C HIS A 148 -30.50 -7.66 -0.64
N ASN A 149 -31.71 -8.20 -0.84
CA ASN A 149 -32.85 -7.50 -1.46
C ASN A 149 -32.51 -6.85 -2.81
N LEU A 150 -31.59 -7.46 -3.57
CA LEU A 150 -31.22 -7.04 -4.91
C LEU A 150 -31.57 -8.13 -5.93
N LYS A 151 -32.24 -7.76 -7.01
CA LYS A 151 -32.33 -8.58 -8.21
C LYS A 151 -30.98 -8.53 -8.93
N PRO A 152 -30.40 -9.68 -9.31
CA PRO A 152 -29.16 -9.70 -10.08
C PRO A 152 -29.27 -8.76 -11.28
N SER A 153 -28.36 -7.78 -11.31
CA SER A 153 -28.32 -6.74 -12.35
C SER A 153 -27.09 -6.96 -13.21
N TYR A 154 -27.27 -6.91 -14.52
CA TYR A 154 -26.26 -7.29 -15.50
C TYR A 154 -25.82 -6.06 -16.28
N PHE A 155 -24.51 -5.84 -16.33
CA PHE A 155 -23.89 -4.74 -17.06
C PHE A 155 -22.69 -5.26 -17.84
N ASN A 156 -22.18 -4.42 -18.73
CA ASN A 156 -20.94 -4.66 -19.43
C ASN A 156 -20.18 -3.34 -19.59
N PHE A 157 -18.86 -3.46 -19.66
CA PHE A 157 -18.00 -2.38 -20.09
C PHE A 157 -16.77 -2.96 -20.77
N THR A 158 -16.07 -2.11 -21.52
CA THR A 158 -14.83 -2.45 -22.21
C THR A 158 -13.77 -1.47 -21.75
N THR A 159 -12.57 -1.97 -21.47
CA THR A 159 -11.42 -1.11 -21.14
C THR A 159 -10.86 -0.45 -22.40
N LEU A 160 -10.45 0.80 -22.27
CA LEU A 160 -9.67 1.51 -23.28
C LEU A 160 -8.18 1.43 -22.94
N ALA A 161 -7.33 1.52 -23.95
CA ALA A 161 -5.90 1.68 -23.76
C ALA A 161 -5.62 3.02 -23.09
N ASP A 162 -4.60 3.03 -22.23
CA ASP A 162 -4.02 4.27 -21.71
C ASP A 162 -2.71 4.56 -22.44
N ASP A 163 -2.75 5.61 -23.27
CA ASP A 163 -1.63 6.06 -24.09
C ASP A 163 -1.05 7.41 -23.59
N LEU A 164 -1.49 7.89 -22.42
CA LEU A 164 -1.06 9.19 -21.90
C LEU A 164 0.11 9.02 -20.94
N ASP A 165 1.17 9.79 -21.19
CA ASP A 165 2.26 9.87 -20.24
C ASP A 165 1.82 10.61 -18.96
N PRO A 166 2.32 10.17 -17.78
CA PRO A 166 2.19 10.91 -16.53
C PRO A 166 2.63 12.36 -16.62
N LYS A 167 2.10 13.20 -15.74
CA LYS A 167 2.47 14.62 -15.62
C LYS A 167 2.99 14.92 -14.23
N PHE A 168 4.13 15.59 -14.21
CA PHE A 168 4.68 16.21 -13.01
C PHE A 168 4.10 17.61 -12.87
N ASP A 169 3.46 17.90 -11.73
CA ASP A 169 2.91 19.22 -11.43
C ASP A 169 3.90 20.07 -10.62
N ASP A 170 4.56 19.45 -9.64
CA ASP A 170 5.53 20.12 -8.79
C ASP A 170 6.58 19.12 -8.28
N GLU A 171 7.76 19.64 -7.95
CA GLU A 171 8.82 18.91 -7.29
C GLU A 171 9.46 19.74 -6.19
N ASN A 172 9.72 19.09 -5.07
CA ASN A 172 10.39 19.74 -3.95
C ASN A 172 11.40 18.82 -3.29
N TYR A 173 12.40 19.44 -2.69
CA TYR A 173 13.35 18.73 -1.87
C TYR A 173 13.81 19.60 -0.71
N THR A 174 14.01 18.97 0.45
CA THR A 174 14.41 19.63 1.69
C THR A 174 15.50 18.80 2.37
N PRO A 175 16.58 19.41 2.89
CA PRO A 175 16.92 20.84 2.84
C PRO A 175 17.56 21.28 1.50
N LYS A 176 17.37 22.54 1.10
CA LYS A 176 17.99 23.12 -0.12
C LYS A 176 19.52 23.27 -0.02
N LEU A 177 20.04 23.35 1.21
CA LEU A 177 21.49 23.38 1.51
C LEU A 177 21.82 22.19 2.41
N ALA A 178 22.00 21.02 1.80
CA ALA A 178 22.26 19.78 2.51
C ALA A 178 23.71 19.68 3.01
N THR A 179 23.87 19.16 4.22
CA THR A 179 25.14 18.80 4.84
C THR A 179 25.25 17.28 5.00
N VAL A 180 26.45 16.78 5.30
CA VAL A 180 26.70 15.34 5.54
C VAL A 180 25.86 14.73 6.66
N SER A 181 25.27 15.55 7.54
CA SER A 181 24.42 15.08 8.64
C SER A 181 22.94 15.08 8.31
N ASP A 182 22.53 15.69 7.19
CA ASP A 182 21.14 15.87 6.85
C ASP A 182 20.57 14.65 6.13
N ASN A 183 19.26 14.44 6.31
CA ASN A 183 18.49 13.58 5.45
C ASN A 183 17.82 14.46 4.39
N ILE A 184 17.94 14.08 3.12
CA ILE A 184 17.32 14.81 2.02
C ILE A 184 16.00 14.13 1.72
N CYS A 185 14.90 14.85 1.89
CA CYS A 185 13.57 14.38 1.49
C CYS A 185 13.21 14.98 0.14
N PHE A 186 12.93 14.13 -0.83
CA PHE A 186 12.31 14.47 -2.10
C PHE A 186 10.82 14.24 -2.02
N GLU A 187 10.06 15.13 -2.62
CA GLU A 187 8.61 15.09 -2.77
C GLU A 187 8.30 15.43 -4.22
N ALA A 188 7.53 14.57 -4.88
CA ALA A 188 7.09 14.75 -6.26
C ALA A 188 5.56 14.67 -6.30
N ASP A 189 4.93 15.68 -6.89
CA ASP A 189 3.51 15.69 -7.20
C ASP A 189 3.35 15.27 -8.66
N VAL A 190 2.87 14.04 -8.86
CA VAL A 190 2.77 13.40 -10.16
C VAL A 190 1.38 12.80 -10.27
N HIS A 191 0.67 13.16 -11.33
CA HIS A 191 -0.65 12.62 -11.60
C HIS A 191 -0.69 11.97 -12.98
N ASP A 192 -1.59 10.99 -13.09
CA ASP A 192 -2.05 10.48 -14.37
C ASP A 192 -3.58 10.62 -14.44
N SER A 193 -4.09 10.91 -15.64
CA SER A 193 -5.52 11.19 -15.87
C SER A 193 -6.34 9.96 -16.25
N GLN A 194 -5.71 8.80 -16.39
CA GLN A 194 -6.30 7.55 -16.90
C GLN A 194 -6.03 6.37 -15.95
N SER A 195 -4.96 5.60 -16.15
CA SER A 195 -4.64 4.42 -15.34
C SER A 195 -4.17 4.75 -13.91
N GLY A 196 -3.78 6.00 -13.64
CA GLY A 196 -3.28 6.45 -12.35
C GLY A 196 -1.81 6.10 -12.14
N MET A 197 -1.20 6.67 -11.10
CA MET A 197 0.23 6.51 -10.86
C MET A 197 0.58 5.18 -10.17
N GLN A 198 1.59 4.49 -10.68
CA GLN A 198 2.11 3.26 -10.06
C GLN A 198 3.32 3.58 -9.18
N SER A 199 4.32 4.23 -9.77
CA SER A 199 5.58 4.48 -9.11
C SER A 199 6.28 5.72 -9.66
N VAL A 200 7.11 6.29 -8.79
CA VAL A 200 8.09 7.32 -9.16
C VAL A 200 9.46 6.82 -8.76
N TYR A 201 10.41 6.91 -9.67
CA TYR A 201 11.80 6.55 -9.46
C TYR A 201 12.62 7.82 -9.30
N LEU A 202 13.38 7.91 -8.21
CA LEU A 202 14.41 8.92 -8.04
C LEU A 202 15.75 8.31 -8.45
N LEU A 203 16.29 8.75 -9.58
CA LEU A 203 17.62 8.38 -10.04
C LEU A 203 18.65 9.30 -9.40
N GLN A 204 19.75 8.73 -8.91
CA GLN A 204 20.88 9.43 -8.32
C GLN A 204 22.16 9.09 -9.09
N SER A 205 22.89 10.10 -9.55
CA SER A 205 24.19 9.92 -10.19
C SER A 205 25.22 10.93 -9.70
N ASN A 206 26.50 10.58 -9.84
CA ASN A 206 27.63 11.50 -9.65
C ASN A 206 28.03 12.19 -10.98
N SER A 207 27.39 11.82 -12.09
CA SER A 207 27.61 12.39 -13.42
C SER A 207 26.33 13.02 -13.95
N ILE A 208 26.46 14.13 -14.68
CA ILE A 208 25.34 14.83 -15.31
C ILE A 208 24.67 13.98 -16.41
N ASP A 209 25.44 13.08 -17.02
CA ASP A 209 24.97 12.24 -18.14
C ASP A 209 24.32 10.93 -17.67
N PHE A 210 24.25 10.69 -16.35
CA PHE A 210 23.68 9.47 -15.74
C PHE A 210 24.25 8.16 -16.33
N GLU A 211 25.54 8.13 -16.71
CA GLU A 211 26.20 6.91 -17.22
C GLU A 211 26.14 5.75 -16.22
N ASP A 212 26.36 6.07 -14.93
CA ASP A 212 26.16 5.18 -13.79
C ASP A 212 25.18 5.86 -12.82
N TYR A 213 24.13 5.15 -12.41
CA TYR A 213 23.14 5.68 -11.47
C TYR A 213 22.63 4.61 -10.50
N GLU A 214 22.22 5.06 -9.33
CA GLU A 214 21.40 4.31 -8.38
C GLU A 214 19.95 4.80 -8.49
N PHE A 215 18.98 3.96 -8.13
CA PHE A 215 17.58 4.37 -8.14
C PHE A 215 16.88 4.03 -6.83
N HIS A 216 16.00 4.92 -6.42
CA HIS A 216 15.12 4.75 -5.28
C HIS A 216 13.68 4.73 -5.78
N GLU A 217 12.99 3.64 -5.48
CA GLU A 217 11.63 3.42 -5.96
C GLU A 217 10.60 3.86 -4.91
N MET A 218 9.69 4.73 -5.31
CA MET A 218 8.52 5.15 -4.53
C MET A 218 7.28 4.50 -5.19
N ILE A 219 6.68 3.50 -4.54
CA ILE A 219 5.56 2.74 -5.09
C ILE A 219 4.31 2.96 -4.25
N HIS A 220 3.16 3.15 -4.88
CA HIS A 220 1.88 3.05 -4.21
C HIS A 220 1.33 1.64 -4.20
N ARG A 221 0.56 1.34 -3.15
CA ARG A 221 -0.15 0.06 -3.10
C ARG A 221 -1.21 0.05 -4.20
N PHE A 222 -1.44 -1.13 -4.78
CA PHE A 222 -2.40 -1.36 -5.87
C PHE A 222 -3.83 -0.80 -5.62
N GLU A 223 -4.21 -0.60 -4.37
CA GLU A 223 -5.54 -0.16 -3.94
C GLU A 223 -5.66 1.36 -3.73
N TYR A 224 -4.59 2.13 -3.97
CA TYR A 224 -4.52 3.56 -3.73
C TYR A 224 -4.11 4.29 -5.03
N ASP A 225 -4.61 5.51 -5.20
CA ASP A 225 -4.15 6.54 -6.13
C ASP A 225 -3.88 7.76 -5.26
N ASP A 226 -2.64 7.94 -4.84
CA ASP A 226 -2.17 9.23 -4.32
C ASP A 226 -1.32 9.87 -5.42
N ASP A 227 -1.24 11.19 -5.45
CA ASP A 227 -0.41 11.90 -6.45
C ASP A 227 0.96 12.30 -5.85
N ILE A 228 1.12 12.17 -4.53
CA ILE A 228 2.31 12.60 -3.80
C ILE A 228 3.23 11.40 -3.52
N PHE A 229 4.46 11.51 -4.00
CA PHE A 229 5.52 10.52 -3.80
C PHE A 229 6.65 11.11 -2.98
N MET A 230 7.08 10.41 -1.93
CA MET A 230 8.15 10.87 -1.05
C MET A 230 9.29 9.85 -0.95
N CYS A 231 10.52 10.34 -1.07
CA CYS A 231 11.74 9.55 -0.84
C CYS A 231 12.65 10.28 0.14
N THR A 232 13.22 9.57 1.11
CA THR A 232 14.23 10.13 2.01
C THR A 232 15.57 9.45 1.78
N LEU A 233 16.57 10.23 1.35
CA LEU A 233 17.96 9.81 1.26
C LEU A 233 18.68 10.12 2.56
N HIS A 234 19.39 9.12 3.08
CA HIS A 234 20.05 9.22 4.38
C HIS A 234 21.54 9.55 4.21
N LYS A 235 21.95 10.73 4.69
CA LYS A 235 23.35 11.11 4.94
C LYS A 235 24.31 10.75 3.80
N LEU A 236 24.21 11.53 2.73
CA LEU A 236 25.11 11.41 1.59
C LEU A 236 26.54 11.88 1.94
N ASP A 237 27.53 11.24 1.32
CA ASP A 237 28.94 11.60 1.45
C ASP A 237 29.24 12.97 0.80
N PRO A 238 30.38 13.61 1.11
CA PRO A 238 30.78 14.83 0.43
C PRO A 238 30.98 14.60 -1.08
N GLY A 239 30.32 15.41 -1.90
CA GLY A 239 30.34 15.23 -3.36
C GLY A 239 29.32 16.11 -4.09
N GLU A 240 29.29 15.97 -5.41
CA GLU A 240 28.22 16.50 -6.26
C GLU A 240 27.33 15.35 -6.72
N TYR A 241 26.03 15.53 -6.55
CA TYR A 241 25.01 14.56 -6.92
C TYR A 241 24.00 15.22 -7.86
N TYR A 242 23.57 14.47 -8.86
CA TYR A 242 22.56 14.81 -9.83
C TYR A 242 21.37 13.87 -9.65
N PHE A 243 20.17 14.45 -9.57
CA PHE A 243 18.93 13.73 -9.37
C PHE A 243 17.99 13.93 -10.55
N LEU A 244 17.27 12.86 -10.89
CA LEU A 244 16.26 12.86 -11.94
C LEU A 244 15.05 12.05 -11.49
N LEU A 245 13.85 12.57 -11.74
CA LEU A 245 12.61 11.87 -11.45
C LEU A 245 12.04 11.21 -12.72
N VAL A 246 11.60 9.97 -12.57
CA VAL A 246 10.91 9.20 -13.62
C VAL A 246 9.59 8.68 -13.06
N GLY A 247 8.48 9.16 -13.60
CA GLY A 247 7.14 8.72 -13.25
C GLY A 247 6.71 7.57 -14.15
N ARG A 248 6.01 6.60 -13.58
CA ARG A 248 5.43 5.44 -14.27
C ARG A 248 4.00 5.22 -13.79
N ASP A 249 3.07 5.14 -14.72
CA ASP A 249 1.67 4.82 -14.44
C ASP A 249 1.43 3.29 -14.37
N TRP A 250 0.18 2.90 -14.13
CA TRP A 250 -0.19 1.48 -14.14
C TRP A 250 -0.19 0.86 -15.54
N ALA A 251 -0.45 1.63 -16.60
CA ALA A 251 -0.37 1.20 -17.99
C ALA A 251 1.07 1.06 -18.54
N ASN A 252 2.08 1.38 -17.71
CA ASN A 252 3.51 1.37 -18.04
C ASN A 252 3.95 2.46 -19.04
N ASN A 253 3.18 3.53 -19.21
CA ASN A 253 3.67 4.79 -19.76
C ASN A 253 4.63 5.44 -18.77
N ARG A 254 5.56 6.25 -19.29
CA ARG A 254 6.68 6.77 -18.51
C ARG A 254 6.98 8.19 -18.90
N LYS A 255 7.17 9.04 -17.89
CA LYS A 255 7.63 10.40 -18.08
C LYS A 255 8.89 10.64 -17.28
N THR A 256 9.91 11.15 -17.94
CA THR A 256 11.10 11.69 -17.28
C THR A 256 10.94 13.19 -17.13
N LEU A 257 11.26 13.73 -15.96
CA LEU A 257 11.27 15.16 -15.71
C LEU A 257 12.62 15.76 -16.17
N GLU A 258 12.79 15.90 -17.48
CA GLU A 258 14.09 16.26 -18.10
C GLU A 258 14.48 17.73 -17.89
N ASP A 259 13.51 18.63 -17.70
CA ASP A 259 13.77 20.07 -17.64
C ASP A 259 14.37 20.54 -16.30
N GLU A 260 14.32 19.72 -15.25
CA GLU A 260 14.67 20.12 -13.87
C GLU A 260 15.60 19.12 -13.19
N MET A 261 16.72 18.78 -13.83
CA MET A 261 17.77 18.01 -13.14
C MET A 261 18.22 18.74 -11.87
N VAL A 262 17.97 18.14 -10.72
CA VAL A 262 18.32 18.73 -9.43
C VAL A 262 19.77 18.42 -9.10
N LYS A 263 20.61 19.46 -9.03
CA LYS A 263 21.99 19.35 -8.55
C LYS A 263 22.08 19.67 -7.06
N ILE A 264 22.62 18.74 -6.28
CA ILE A 264 22.93 18.94 -4.85
C ILE A 264 24.44 18.78 -4.64
N SER A 265 25.05 19.74 -3.94
CA SER A 265 26.47 19.69 -3.57
C SER A 265 26.60 19.62 -2.06
N ILE A 266 27.29 18.58 -1.58
CA ILE A 266 27.55 18.36 -0.16
C ILE A 266 29.01 18.70 0.11
N SER A 267 29.20 19.78 0.85
CA SER A 267 30.52 20.27 1.19
C SER A 267 31.24 19.35 2.17
N THR A 268 32.54 19.21 1.99
CA THR A 268 33.41 18.52 2.95
C THR A 268 33.38 19.25 4.30
N PRO A 269 33.11 18.54 5.41
CA PRO A 269 33.09 19.17 6.72
C PRO A 269 34.44 19.81 7.06
N ILE A 270 34.43 21.03 7.62
CA ILE A 270 35.66 21.74 8.04
C ILE A 270 36.50 20.89 9.01
N ALA A 271 35.84 20.05 9.83
CA ALA A 271 36.48 19.11 10.73
C ALA A 271 37.49 18.17 10.02
N TYR A 272 37.23 17.78 8.77
CA TYR A 272 38.14 16.94 8.00
C TYR A 272 39.45 17.67 7.68
N TYR A 273 39.39 18.94 7.28
CA TYR A 273 40.58 19.77 7.07
C TYR A 273 41.35 19.99 8.38
N LEU A 274 40.66 20.20 9.50
CA LEU A 274 41.30 20.32 10.82
C LEU A 274 42.01 19.03 11.24
N LEU A 275 41.45 17.86 10.94
CA LEU A 275 42.09 16.56 11.17
C LEU A 275 43.34 16.38 10.30
N ILE A 276 43.30 16.77 9.02
CA ILE A 276 44.46 16.72 8.13
C ILE A 276 45.56 17.66 8.63
N VAL A 277 45.23 18.91 8.98
CA VAL A 277 46.22 19.88 9.47
C VAL A 277 46.80 19.44 10.81
N SER A 278 45.98 18.96 11.74
CA SER A 278 46.45 18.47 13.04
C SER A 278 47.34 17.24 12.92
N SER A 279 47.01 16.28 12.04
CA SER A 279 47.86 15.11 11.78
C SER A 279 49.22 15.49 11.16
N VAL A 280 49.25 16.41 10.20
CA VAL A 280 50.50 16.94 9.64
C VAL A 280 51.34 17.66 10.71
N LEU A 281 50.71 18.46 11.57
CA LEU A 281 51.40 19.13 12.68
C LEU A 281 51.99 18.12 13.68
N ILE A 282 51.25 17.06 14.03
CA ILE A 282 51.76 16.00 14.92
C ILE A 282 53.01 15.34 14.32
N VAL A 283 52.96 14.95 13.05
CA VAL A 283 54.12 14.35 12.36
C VAL A 283 55.30 15.32 12.34
N PHE A 284 55.05 16.60 12.08
CA PHE A 284 56.08 17.64 12.10
C PHE A 284 56.72 17.80 13.48
N PHE A 285 55.93 17.88 14.56
CA PHE A 285 56.42 17.99 15.93
C PHE A 285 57.25 16.77 16.35
N VAL A 286 56.80 15.56 16.01
CA VAL A 286 57.53 14.31 16.26
C VAL A 286 58.86 14.30 15.49
N GLY A 287 58.86 14.74 14.23
CA GLY A 287 60.07 14.85 13.43
C GLY A 287 61.09 15.83 14.03
N VAL A 288 60.65 17.02 14.42
CA VAL A 288 61.51 18.03 15.05
C VAL A 288 62.07 17.55 16.39
N THR A 289 61.26 16.89 17.21
CA THR A 289 61.73 16.34 18.50
C THR A 289 62.73 15.21 18.29
N PHE A 290 62.50 14.30 17.34
CA PHE A 290 63.45 13.24 16.99
C PHE A 290 64.79 13.81 16.50
N ILE A 291 64.77 14.82 15.63
CA ILE A 291 65.98 15.50 15.15
C ILE A 291 66.73 16.16 16.31
N LYS A 292 66.05 16.91 17.18
CA LYS A 292 66.67 17.53 18.35
C LYS A 292 67.26 16.49 19.30
N HIS A 293 66.54 15.39 19.55
CA HIS A 293 67.01 14.31 20.40
C HIS A 293 68.23 13.60 19.78
N HIS A 294 68.22 13.32 18.48
CA HIS A 294 69.34 12.72 17.78
C HIS A 294 70.57 13.65 17.77
N GLN A 295 70.39 14.95 17.56
CA GLN A 295 71.46 15.94 17.68
C GLN A 295 72.02 16.02 19.11
N GLY A 296 71.15 16.00 20.12
CA GLY A 296 71.53 15.93 21.54
C GLY A 296 72.34 14.68 21.85
N TYR A 297 71.88 13.51 21.40
CA TYR A 297 72.57 12.24 21.55
C TYR A 297 73.94 12.24 20.85
N ARG A 298 74.04 12.79 19.63
CA ARG A 298 75.33 12.95 18.93
C ARG A 298 76.29 13.88 19.69
N LYS A 299 75.79 14.97 20.29
CA LYS A 299 76.60 15.86 21.13
C LYS A 299 77.09 15.13 22.39
N TYR A 300 76.22 14.38 23.07
CA TYR A 300 76.57 13.58 24.23
C TYR A 300 77.64 12.52 23.91
N LEU A 301 77.48 11.77 22.81
CA LEU A 301 78.48 10.81 22.34
C LEU A 301 79.84 11.44 21.99
N LYS A 302 79.87 12.69 21.51
CA LYS A 302 81.12 13.42 21.27
C LYS A 302 81.84 13.81 22.56
N ILE A 303 81.10 14.06 23.64
CA ILE A 303 81.68 14.37 24.95
C ILE A 303 82.28 13.10 25.57
N LEU A 304 81.53 11.99 25.56
CA LEU A 304 81.98 10.69 26.07
C LEU A 304 83.19 10.07 25.35
N LYS A 305 83.48 10.47 24.11
CA LYS A 305 84.69 10.05 23.36
C LYS A 305 85.91 10.95 23.62
N ARG A 306 85.75 12.04 24.37
CA ARG A 306 86.82 13.00 24.71
C ARG A 306 87.36 12.83 26.13
N GLU A 307 86.70 12.01 26.95
CA GLU A 307 87.22 11.47 28.21
C GLU A 307 87.87 10.11 27.96
#